data_AF-A0A086XSF8-F1
#
_entry.id   AF-A0A086XSF8-F1
#
_cell.length_a   1.000
_cell.length_b   1.000
_cell.length_c   1.000
_cell.angle_alpha   90.00
_cell.angle_beta   90.00
_cell.angle_gamma   90.00
#
_symmetry.space_group_name_H-M   'P 1'
#
loop_
_entity.id
_entity.type
_entity.pdbx_description
1 polymer ?
#
loop_
_entity_poly.entity_id
_entity_poly.type
_entity_poly.pdbx_seq_one_letter_code
_entity_poly.pdbx_strand_id
1 'polypeptide(L)'
;MILTTSDAKISKFIRSTTISPISHAMLYVDNCSVIDATGDGVHSANTQRLFFEQHNAVFALRLKGGLPPSTSIKICNYVRERIGSEYATWEAGRAGLGLGKRGTPKQFCSRLVAQAYAANGFALVKNTDFCTPKDLLKSAELVEVADATVDVTDEEYQAWQTHPSGLNLMRQSTNHILNGARRIDKSIQNLSDVDKLVLEHSEHDETIMQLYVESGYFHVWKIDHEINPWHYDAKLMEDLGRRQPDDVRWYCESTLAEGSRTDNRYVTNAKGYQYYQSIRPRQTIMMLMTFYQMLAENHANRLDIAEDWLTRHP
;
A
#
# COMPACT_ATOMS: atom_id res chain seq x y z
N MET A 1 -8.95 1.38 9.39
CA MET A 1 -7.89 2.42 9.27
C MET A 1 -7.12 2.48 10.57
N ILE A 2 -5.91 3.01 10.55
CA ILE A 2 -5.05 3.12 11.73
C ILE A 2 -4.62 4.59 11.87
N LEU A 3 -4.76 5.13 13.06
CA LEU A 3 -4.35 6.49 13.41
C LEU A 3 -3.22 6.42 14.43
N THR A 4 -2.15 7.17 14.20
CA THR A 4 -0.96 7.09 15.06
C THR A 4 -0.36 8.43 15.42
N THR A 5 0.38 8.40 16.52
CA THR A 5 1.32 9.43 16.93
C THR A 5 2.73 8.96 16.56
N SER A 6 3.59 9.89 16.12
CA SER A 6 5.00 9.59 15.82
C SER A 6 5.88 10.68 16.42
N ASP A 7 7.13 10.40 16.75
CA ASP A 7 8.09 11.44 17.16
C ASP A 7 8.82 12.14 16.02
N ALA A 8 8.47 11.81 14.76
CA ALA A 8 9.01 12.47 13.58
C ALA A 8 8.77 14.00 13.61
N LYS A 9 9.71 14.79 13.06
CA LYS A 9 9.64 16.26 13.07
C LYS A 9 8.34 16.81 12.47
N ILE A 10 7.84 16.17 11.40
CA ILE A 10 6.55 16.51 10.77
C ILE A 10 5.38 16.22 11.73
N SER A 11 5.44 15.13 12.48
CA SER A 11 4.44 14.83 13.50
C SER A 11 4.44 15.89 14.61
N LYS A 12 5.61 16.32 15.09
CA LYS A 12 5.71 17.42 16.08
C LYS A 12 5.06 18.72 15.57
N PHE A 13 5.23 19.05 14.29
CA PHE A 13 4.60 20.21 13.65
C PHE A 13 3.07 20.06 13.47
N ILE A 14 2.59 18.88 13.09
CA ILE A 14 1.15 18.60 12.96
C ILE A 14 0.48 18.64 14.34
N ARG A 15 1.11 18.07 15.38
CA ARG A 15 0.56 18.10 16.74
C ARG A 15 0.47 19.51 17.30
N SER A 16 1.49 20.34 17.09
CA SER A 16 1.49 21.73 17.59
C SER A 16 0.43 22.58 16.91
N THR A 17 0.09 22.28 15.65
CA THR A 17 -0.94 23.01 14.88
C THR A 17 -2.35 22.47 15.07
N THR A 18 -2.52 21.17 15.33
CA THR A 18 -3.84 20.51 15.47
C THR A 18 -4.34 20.34 16.91
N ILE A 19 -3.48 20.61 17.90
CA ILE A 19 -3.74 20.36 19.34
C ILE A 19 -4.30 18.93 19.50
N SER A 20 -3.59 17.96 18.93
CA SER A 20 -3.99 16.55 18.84
C SER A 20 -2.82 15.66 19.23
N PRO A 21 -3.03 14.54 19.95
CA PRO A 21 -2.00 13.53 20.09
C PRO A 21 -1.72 12.85 18.74
N ILE A 22 -2.75 12.62 17.92
CA ILE A 22 -2.63 11.93 16.62
C ILE A 22 -2.11 12.85 15.53
N SER A 23 -1.13 12.36 14.76
CA SER A 23 -0.50 13.09 13.66
C SER A 23 -0.59 12.41 12.31
N HIS A 24 -0.96 11.14 12.26
CA HIS A 24 -0.90 10.34 11.04
C HIS A 24 -2.11 9.43 10.88
N ALA A 25 -2.45 9.13 9.62
CA ALA A 25 -3.56 8.28 9.26
C ALA A 25 -3.14 7.34 8.13
N MET A 26 -3.49 6.06 8.28
CA MET A 26 -3.14 4.99 7.35
C MET A 26 -4.38 4.15 7.08
N LEU A 27 -4.53 3.65 5.85
CA LEU A 27 -5.58 2.71 5.51
C LEU A 27 -5.03 1.29 5.52
N TYR A 28 -5.64 0.40 6.28
CA TYR A 28 -5.36 -1.05 6.23
C TYR A 28 -6.02 -1.61 4.97
N VAL A 29 -5.22 -2.19 4.06
CA VAL A 29 -5.66 -2.53 2.70
C VAL A 29 -5.58 -4.02 2.37
N ASP A 30 -4.79 -4.76 3.15
CA ASP A 30 -4.54 -6.19 2.96
C ASP A 30 -3.92 -6.78 4.23
N ASN A 31 -3.74 -8.09 4.27
CA ASN A 31 -3.05 -8.75 5.38
C ASN A 31 -1.68 -8.08 5.65
N CYS A 32 -1.48 -7.67 6.89
CA CYS A 32 -0.33 -6.91 7.36
C CYS A 32 0.07 -5.69 6.50
N SER A 33 -0.84 -5.12 5.69
CA SER A 33 -0.52 -4.08 4.73
C SER A 33 -1.34 -2.83 4.95
N VAL A 34 -0.65 -1.69 5.01
CA VAL A 34 -1.27 -0.37 5.04
C VAL A 34 -0.80 0.48 3.87
N ILE A 35 -1.60 1.44 3.47
CA ILE A 35 -1.22 2.53 2.56
C ILE A 35 -1.43 3.86 3.26
N ASP A 36 -0.45 4.74 3.13
CA ASP A 36 -0.46 6.07 3.71
C ASP A 36 0.17 7.09 2.76
N ALA A 37 0.10 8.37 3.13
CA ALA A 37 0.79 9.44 2.43
C ALA A 37 1.80 10.07 3.39
N THR A 38 3.07 10.07 3.01
CA THR A 38 4.18 10.67 3.76
C THR A 38 4.97 11.62 2.86
N GLY A 39 6.06 12.21 3.35
CA GLY A 39 6.92 13.08 2.54
C GLY A 39 7.45 12.44 1.25
N ASP A 40 7.53 11.12 1.19
CA ASP A 40 7.96 10.35 0.01
C ASP A 40 6.81 10.09 -1.00
N GLY A 41 5.61 10.60 -0.71
CA GLY A 41 4.39 10.37 -1.47
C GLY A 41 3.50 9.29 -0.84
N VAL A 42 2.54 8.79 -1.63
CA VAL A 42 1.64 7.70 -1.22
C VAL A 42 2.33 6.35 -1.42
N HIS A 43 2.49 5.56 -0.36
CA HIS A 43 3.18 4.25 -0.44
C HIS A 43 2.53 3.22 0.48
N SER A 44 2.86 1.95 0.25
CA SER A 44 2.51 0.87 1.17
C SER A 44 3.57 0.69 2.27
N ALA A 45 3.13 0.21 3.43
CA ALA A 45 3.98 -0.28 4.51
C ALA A 45 3.45 -1.61 5.07
N ASN A 46 4.30 -2.35 5.77
CA ASN A 46 3.93 -3.59 6.47
C ASN A 46 3.73 -3.30 7.96
N THR A 47 2.57 -3.66 8.52
CA THR A 47 2.23 -3.42 9.93
C THR A 47 3.14 -4.13 10.91
N GLN A 48 3.72 -5.27 10.56
CA GLN A 48 4.70 -6.01 11.38
C GLN A 48 6.04 -5.28 11.50
N ARG A 49 6.24 -4.20 10.72
CA ARG A 49 7.43 -3.34 10.76
C ARG A 49 7.12 -1.94 11.27
N LEU A 50 5.90 -1.71 11.77
CA LEU A 50 5.49 -0.45 12.36
C LEU A 50 5.58 -0.58 13.88
N PHE A 51 6.64 -0.01 14.44
CA PHE A 51 6.89 -0.01 15.87
C PHE A 51 6.53 1.35 16.47
N PHE A 52 5.93 1.31 17.66
CA PHE A 52 5.47 2.49 18.39
C PHE A 52 5.96 2.39 19.84
N GLU A 53 6.63 3.44 20.31
CA GLU A 53 6.94 3.59 21.73
C GLU A 53 5.66 3.63 22.57
N GLN A 54 5.74 3.19 23.83
CA GLN A 54 4.60 3.11 24.75
C GLN A 54 3.86 4.44 24.96
N HIS A 55 4.52 5.59 24.78
CA HIS A 55 3.88 6.91 24.88
C HIS A 55 3.17 7.35 23.60
N ASN A 56 3.30 6.63 22.49
CA ASN A 56 2.61 6.94 21.24
C ASN A 56 1.20 6.36 21.23
N ALA A 57 0.21 7.19 20.97
CA ALA A 57 -1.15 6.70 20.79
C ALA A 57 -1.31 6.01 19.43
N VAL A 58 -1.91 4.81 19.44
CA VAL A 58 -2.27 4.01 18.26
C VAL A 58 -3.75 3.65 18.37
N PHE A 59 -4.53 3.99 17.35
CA PHE A 59 -5.95 3.66 17.29
C PHE A 59 -6.24 2.91 16.00
N ALA A 60 -6.81 1.71 16.10
CA ALA A 60 -7.42 1.05 14.95
C ALA A 60 -8.91 1.34 14.93
N LEU A 61 -9.40 1.90 13.83
CA LEU A 61 -10.80 2.29 13.67
C LEU A 61 -11.42 1.55 12.48
N ARG A 62 -12.67 1.14 12.62
CA ARG A 62 -13.47 0.55 11.55
C ARG A 62 -14.83 1.23 11.44
N LEU A 63 -15.45 1.15 10.27
CA LEU A 63 -16.80 1.67 10.08
C LEU A 63 -17.81 0.92 10.98
N LYS A 64 -18.69 1.66 11.64
CA LYS A 64 -19.78 1.12 12.42
C LYS A 64 -20.69 0.27 11.53
N GLY A 65 -21.03 -0.93 11.99
CA GLY A 65 -21.82 -1.88 11.20
C GLY A 65 -21.03 -2.67 10.14
N GLY A 66 -19.72 -2.42 10.01
CA GLY A 66 -18.87 -3.11 9.05
C GLY A 66 -19.01 -2.59 7.61
N LEU A 67 -18.27 -3.21 6.69
CA LEU A 67 -18.29 -2.89 5.26
C LEU A 67 -18.59 -4.16 4.46
N PRO A 68 -19.44 -4.09 3.43
CA PRO A 68 -19.55 -5.18 2.45
C PRO A 68 -18.18 -5.43 1.78
N PRO A 69 -17.81 -6.70 1.48
CA PRO A 69 -16.53 -7.01 0.85
C PRO A 69 -16.26 -6.26 -0.48
N SER A 70 -17.30 -6.10 -1.31
CA SER A 70 -17.17 -5.34 -2.57
C SER A 70 -16.82 -3.87 -2.34
N THR A 71 -17.29 -3.30 -1.22
CA THR A 71 -17.07 -1.89 -0.88
C THR A 71 -15.69 -1.71 -0.26
N SER A 72 -15.24 -2.62 0.61
CA SER A 72 -13.87 -2.57 1.14
C SER A 72 -12.85 -2.66 0.01
N ILE A 73 -13.05 -3.54 -0.98
CA ILE A 73 -12.19 -3.64 -2.17
C ILE A 73 -12.10 -2.29 -2.90
N LYS A 74 -13.22 -1.61 -3.14
CA LYS A 74 -13.22 -0.31 -3.84
C LYS A 74 -12.50 0.79 -3.03
N ILE A 75 -12.67 0.81 -1.71
CA ILE A 75 -11.96 1.75 -0.83
C ILE A 75 -10.45 1.46 -0.85
N CYS A 76 -10.04 0.19 -0.81
CA CYS A 76 -8.63 -0.19 -0.93
C CYS A 76 -8.06 0.13 -2.32
N ASN A 77 -8.82 -0.09 -3.40
CA ASN A 77 -8.38 0.22 -4.76
C ASN A 77 -8.20 1.72 -4.96
N TYR A 78 -9.06 2.56 -4.36
CA TYR A 78 -8.90 4.01 -4.41
C TYR A 78 -7.52 4.48 -3.93
N VAL A 79 -7.01 3.91 -2.83
CA VAL A 79 -5.68 4.28 -2.33
C VAL A 79 -4.54 3.60 -3.10
N ARG A 80 -4.76 2.39 -3.64
CA ARG A 80 -3.77 1.70 -4.49
C ARG A 80 -3.52 2.46 -5.80
N GLU A 81 -4.57 2.98 -6.42
CA GLU A 81 -4.49 3.83 -7.62
C GLU A 81 -3.73 5.14 -7.36
N ARG A 82 -3.56 5.54 -6.10
CA ARG A 82 -2.85 6.76 -5.71
C ARG A 82 -1.41 6.54 -5.33
N ILE A 83 -0.90 5.30 -5.34
CA ILE A 83 0.51 5.01 -5.05
C ILE A 83 1.41 5.92 -5.90
N GLY A 84 2.33 6.60 -5.22
CA GLY A 84 3.29 7.54 -5.79
C GLY A 84 2.81 8.99 -5.91
N SER A 85 1.53 9.28 -5.63
CA SER A 85 1.00 10.66 -5.59
C SER A 85 1.84 11.52 -4.66
N GLU A 86 2.15 12.76 -5.09
CA GLU A 86 3.01 13.64 -4.32
C GLU A 86 2.37 14.07 -3.00
N TYR A 87 3.21 14.37 -2.00
CA TYR A 87 2.74 14.86 -0.71
C TYR A 87 2.39 16.35 -0.74
N ALA A 88 1.25 16.71 -0.16
CA ALA A 88 0.73 18.07 -0.12
C ALA A 88 1.06 18.78 1.21
N THR A 89 2.34 19.03 1.49
CA THR A 89 2.83 19.59 2.77
C THR A 89 2.08 20.85 3.21
N TRP A 90 1.90 21.81 2.30
CA TRP A 90 1.23 23.08 2.61
C TRP A 90 -0.26 22.90 2.90
N GLU A 91 -0.93 21.98 2.18
CA GLU A 91 -2.34 21.72 2.39
C GLU A 91 -2.58 20.94 3.68
N ALA A 92 -1.68 20.02 4.04
CA ALA A 92 -1.71 19.32 5.32
C ALA A 92 -1.62 20.30 6.50
N GLY A 93 -0.71 21.29 6.42
CA GLY A 93 -0.60 22.35 7.43
C GLY A 93 -1.87 23.21 7.52
N ARG A 94 -2.47 23.59 6.38
CA ARG A 94 -3.72 24.36 6.33
C ARG A 94 -4.91 23.58 6.89
N ALA A 95 -4.99 22.27 6.64
CA ALA A 95 -6.01 21.41 7.23
C ALA A 95 -5.93 21.44 8.77
N GLY A 96 -4.72 21.48 9.34
CA GLY A 96 -4.55 21.61 10.79
C GLY A 96 -5.05 22.94 11.36
N LEU A 97 -5.04 24.00 10.56
CA LEU A 97 -5.59 25.32 10.92
C LEU A 97 -7.09 25.46 10.61
N GLY A 98 -7.75 24.42 10.09
CA GLY A 98 -9.14 24.50 9.62
C GLY A 98 -9.33 25.41 8.40
N LEU A 99 -8.26 25.67 7.64
CA LEU A 99 -8.26 26.53 6.45
C LEU A 99 -8.26 25.66 5.19
N GLY A 100 -9.20 25.88 4.28
CA GLY A 100 -9.22 25.22 2.96
C GLY A 100 -10.62 24.87 2.47
N LYS A 101 -10.79 24.83 1.14
CA LYS A 101 -12.08 24.53 0.49
C LYS A 101 -11.98 23.43 -0.57
N ARG A 102 -10.94 23.45 -1.41
CA ARG A 102 -10.71 22.46 -2.47
C ARG A 102 -9.22 22.15 -2.56
N GLY A 103 -8.87 20.86 -2.57
CA GLY A 103 -7.50 20.39 -2.58
C GLY A 103 -6.91 20.29 -3.99
N THR A 104 -5.58 20.24 -4.07
CA THR A 104 -4.88 19.77 -5.27
C THR A 104 -4.97 18.23 -5.41
N PRO A 105 -4.59 17.63 -6.55
CA PRO A 105 -4.49 16.18 -6.69
C PRO A 105 -3.49 15.51 -5.74
N LYS A 106 -2.55 16.29 -5.18
CA LYS A 106 -1.56 15.81 -4.19
C LYS A 106 -2.26 15.33 -2.93
N GLN A 107 -1.60 14.43 -2.20
CA GLN A 107 -2.19 13.73 -1.07
C GLN A 107 -1.50 14.06 0.25
N PHE A 108 -2.23 13.94 1.35
CA PHE A 108 -1.67 13.81 2.69
C PHE A 108 -2.49 12.79 3.47
N CYS A 109 -1.94 12.31 4.59
CA CYS A 109 -2.39 11.08 5.24
C CYS A 109 -3.91 11.02 5.50
N SER A 110 -4.47 12.02 6.18
CA SER A 110 -5.91 12.06 6.48
C SER A 110 -6.78 12.35 5.26
N ARG A 111 -6.33 13.18 4.30
CA ARG A 111 -7.05 13.41 3.03
C ARG A 111 -7.19 12.11 2.25
N LEU A 112 -6.11 11.35 2.12
CA LEU A 112 -6.10 10.09 1.37
C LEU A 112 -7.16 9.13 1.92
N VAL A 113 -7.18 8.94 3.25
CA VAL A 113 -8.16 8.09 3.93
C VAL A 113 -9.58 8.65 3.78
N ALA A 114 -9.80 9.94 4.04
CA ALA A 114 -11.13 10.54 3.98
C ALA A 114 -11.73 10.48 2.56
N GLN A 115 -10.92 10.78 1.53
CA GLN A 115 -11.36 10.70 0.15
C GLN A 115 -11.65 9.27 -0.29
N ALA A 116 -10.90 8.26 0.19
CA ALA A 116 -11.14 6.86 -0.15
C ALA A 116 -12.53 6.39 0.30
N TYR A 117 -12.94 6.78 1.51
CA TYR A 117 -14.29 6.50 2.02
C TYR A 117 -15.35 7.32 1.30
N ALA A 118 -15.12 8.62 1.09
CA ALA A 118 -16.09 9.50 0.45
C ALA A 118 -16.36 9.14 -1.02
N ALA A 119 -15.34 8.71 -1.77
CA ALA A 119 -15.49 8.20 -3.14
C ALA A 119 -16.40 6.95 -3.22
N ASN A 120 -16.62 6.29 -2.08
CA ASN A 120 -17.47 5.11 -1.94
C ASN A 120 -18.74 5.38 -1.13
N GLY A 121 -19.12 6.64 -0.94
CA GLY A 121 -20.37 7.05 -0.30
C GLY A 121 -20.34 7.16 1.23
N PHE A 122 -19.16 7.07 1.86
CA PHE A 122 -19.02 7.17 3.31
C PHE A 122 -18.39 8.51 3.71
N ALA A 123 -19.22 9.42 4.21
CA ALA A 123 -18.79 10.74 4.66
C ALA A 123 -18.26 10.69 6.11
N LEU A 124 -16.98 10.35 6.28
CA LEU A 124 -16.37 10.28 7.62
C LEU A 124 -16.13 11.65 8.26
N VAL A 125 -15.94 12.67 7.42
CA VAL A 125 -15.63 14.05 7.80
C VAL A 125 -16.37 15.01 6.90
N LYS A 126 -16.56 16.26 7.34
CA LYS A 126 -17.27 17.29 6.57
C LYS A 126 -16.53 17.74 5.31
N ASN A 127 -15.19 17.83 5.36
CA ASN A 127 -14.35 18.22 4.23
C ASN A 127 -13.22 17.20 4.04
N THR A 128 -13.31 16.40 2.98
CA THR A 128 -12.34 15.34 2.67
C THR A 128 -11.01 15.88 2.18
N ASP A 129 -10.98 17.10 1.65
CA ASP A 129 -9.76 17.71 1.12
C ASP A 129 -8.93 18.39 2.21
N PHE A 130 -9.58 18.81 3.30
CA PHE A 130 -8.96 19.47 4.44
C PHE A 130 -9.53 18.92 5.75
N CYS A 131 -9.01 17.77 6.15
CA CYS A 131 -9.32 17.13 7.44
C CYS A 131 -8.02 16.66 8.11
N THR A 132 -8.04 16.60 9.43
CA THR A 132 -6.93 16.10 10.25
C THR A 132 -7.19 14.64 10.68
N PRO A 133 -6.16 13.90 11.12
CA PRO A 133 -6.37 12.61 11.77
C PRO A 133 -7.29 12.69 13.00
N LYS A 134 -7.31 13.83 13.71
CA LYS A 134 -8.24 14.09 14.82
C LYS A 134 -9.70 14.14 14.37
N ASP A 135 -9.97 14.68 13.19
CA ASP A 135 -11.33 14.72 12.64
C ASP A 135 -11.83 13.32 12.31
N LEU A 136 -10.95 12.45 11.82
CA LEU A 136 -11.25 11.02 11.62
C LEU A 136 -11.52 10.33 12.97
N LEU A 137 -10.66 10.53 13.99
CA LEU A 137 -10.87 9.95 15.32
C LEU A 137 -12.23 10.34 15.92
N LYS A 138 -12.70 11.57 15.68
CA LYS A 138 -13.98 12.09 16.19
C LYS A 138 -15.20 11.68 15.37
N SER A 139 -15.01 10.95 14.26
CA SER A 139 -16.11 10.56 13.39
C SER A 139 -17.09 9.63 14.13
N ALA A 140 -18.38 9.98 14.14
CA ALA A 140 -19.42 9.15 14.75
C ALA A 140 -19.70 7.84 13.96
N GLU A 141 -19.19 7.77 12.73
CA GLU A 141 -19.30 6.60 11.85
C GLU A 141 -18.23 5.54 12.14
N LEU A 142 -17.23 5.87 12.97
CA LEU A 142 -16.12 4.98 13.29
C LEU A 142 -16.22 4.46 14.71
N VAL A 143 -15.83 3.20 14.88
CA VAL A 143 -15.68 2.56 16.18
C VAL A 143 -14.27 2.00 16.30
N GLU A 144 -13.73 2.06 17.51
CA GLU A 144 -12.43 1.50 17.82
C GLU A 144 -12.44 -0.03 17.79
N VAL A 145 -11.35 -0.60 17.31
CA VAL A 145 -11.06 -2.04 17.35
C VAL A 145 -10.17 -2.27 18.56
N ALA A 146 -10.66 -3.07 19.51
CA ALA A 146 -9.90 -3.44 20.70
C ALA A 146 -8.66 -4.28 20.33
N ASP A 147 -7.63 -4.21 21.18
CA ASP A 147 -6.43 -5.06 21.13
C ASP A 147 -5.73 -5.06 19.76
N ALA A 148 -5.67 -3.87 19.13
CA ALA A 148 -5.11 -3.71 17.79
C ALA A 148 -3.58 -3.64 17.73
N THR A 149 -2.92 -3.78 18.88
CA THR A 149 -1.46 -3.74 19.02
C THR A 149 -1.00 -4.95 19.80
N VAL A 150 0.21 -5.43 19.48
CA VAL A 150 0.90 -6.47 20.22
C VAL A 150 2.21 -5.91 20.75
N ASP A 151 2.61 -6.34 21.95
CA ASP A 151 3.93 -6.02 22.48
C ASP A 151 5.00 -6.83 21.72
N VAL A 152 6.17 -6.23 21.55
CA VAL A 152 7.32 -6.85 20.89
C VAL A 152 8.52 -6.83 21.83
N THR A 153 9.33 -7.88 21.81
CA THR A 153 10.58 -7.90 22.58
C THR A 153 11.64 -7.02 21.92
N ASP A 154 12.61 -6.53 22.70
CA ASP A 154 13.75 -5.79 22.15
C ASP A 154 14.51 -6.61 21.10
N GLU A 155 14.64 -7.92 21.34
CA GLU A 155 15.30 -8.87 20.44
C GLU A 155 14.59 -8.96 19.09
N GLU A 156 13.26 -9.10 19.10
CA GLU A 156 12.45 -9.13 17.89
C GLU A 156 12.48 -7.77 17.17
N TYR A 157 12.38 -6.66 17.92
CA TYR A 157 12.49 -5.32 17.35
C TYR A 157 13.81 -5.13 16.60
N GLN A 158 14.95 -5.48 17.21
CA GLN A 158 16.27 -5.38 16.59
C GLN A 158 16.42 -6.31 15.37
N ALA A 159 15.85 -7.52 15.43
CA ALA A 159 15.82 -8.42 14.30
C ALA A 159 15.11 -7.78 13.10
N TRP A 160 13.94 -7.16 13.31
CA TRP A 160 13.19 -6.48 12.24
C TRP A 160 13.87 -5.23 11.68
N GLN A 161 14.71 -4.53 12.47
CA GLN A 161 15.49 -3.39 11.98
C GLN A 161 16.50 -3.79 10.92
N THR A 162 17.06 -5.01 11.01
CA THR A 162 18.07 -5.52 10.07
C THR A 162 17.49 -6.47 9.03
N HIS A 163 16.27 -6.96 9.22
CA HIS A 163 15.63 -7.89 8.30
C HIS A 163 15.45 -7.25 6.91
N PRO A 164 15.95 -7.90 5.84
CA PRO A 164 15.79 -7.41 4.47
C PRO A 164 14.32 -7.12 4.12
N SER A 165 14.07 -6.09 3.31
CA SER A 165 12.73 -5.69 2.89
C SER A 165 12.75 -5.06 1.50
N GLY A 166 11.89 -5.57 0.61
CA GLY A 166 11.67 -4.98 -0.71
C GLY A 166 10.90 -3.65 -0.68
N LEU A 167 10.31 -3.25 0.47
CA LEU A 167 9.43 -2.07 0.53
C LEU A 167 10.16 -0.76 0.19
N ASN A 168 11.39 -0.59 0.67
CA ASN A 168 12.18 0.61 0.38
C ASN A 168 12.58 0.67 -1.09
N LEU A 169 12.92 -0.48 -1.69
CA LEU A 169 13.25 -0.56 -3.10
C LEU A 169 12.02 -0.30 -3.96
N MET A 170 10.86 -0.88 -3.62
CA MET A 170 9.59 -0.58 -4.28
C MET A 170 9.27 0.93 -4.28
N ARG A 171 9.44 1.58 -3.13
CA ARG A 171 9.25 3.03 -2.97
C ARG A 171 10.21 3.82 -3.85
N GLN A 172 11.50 3.48 -3.82
CA GLN A 172 12.54 4.13 -4.62
C GLN A 172 12.30 3.95 -6.12
N SER A 173 11.98 2.73 -6.56
CA SER A 173 11.70 2.43 -7.96
C SER A 173 10.48 3.22 -8.46
N THR A 174 9.39 3.21 -7.70
CA THR A 174 8.16 3.96 -8.01
C THR A 174 8.45 5.47 -8.12
N ASN A 175 9.17 6.02 -7.13
CA ASN A 175 9.52 7.44 -7.13
C ASN A 175 10.48 7.81 -8.26
N HIS A 176 11.40 6.93 -8.65
CA HIS A 176 12.27 7.14 -9.81
C HIS A 176 11.44 7.31 -11.09
N ILE A 177 10.52 6.38 -11.35
CA ILE A 177 9.63 6.42 -12.53
C ILE A 177 8.81 7.71 -12.54
N LEU A 178 8.14 8.02 -11.44
CA LEU A 178 7.26 9.18 -11.37
C LEU A 178 8.02 10.50 -11.46
N ASN A 179 9.19 10.60 -10.83
CA ASN A 179 10.01 11.81 -10.93
C ASN A 179 10.55 12.01 -12.34
N GLY A 180 10.90 10.93 -13.06
CA GLY A 180 11.26 10.99 -14.47
C GLY A 180 10.08 11.42 -15.35
N ALA A 181 8.92 10.77 -15.19
CA ALA A 181 7.70 11.10 -15.92
C ALA A 181 7.25 12.56 -15.67
N ARG A 182 7.40 13.08 -14.45
CA ARG A 182 7.11 14.49 -14.11
C ARG A 182 7.98 15.52 -14.81
N ARG A 183 9.16 15.12 -15.33
CA ARG A 183 9.98 16.00 -16.18
C ARG A 183 9.38 16.16 -17.58
N ILE A 184 8.59 15.18 -18.02
CA ILE A 184 7.86 15.19 -19.29
C ILE A 184 6.53 15.92 -19.09
N ASP A 185 5.73 15.49 -18.11
CA ASP A 185 4.45 16.10 -17.76
C ASP A 185 4.34 16.33 -16.25
N LYS A 186 4.33 17.60 -15.83
CA LYS A 186 4.27 18.00 -14.41
C LYS A 186 2.96 17.61 -13.72
N SER A 187 1.93 17.21 -14.46
CA SER A 187 0.63 16.81 -13.92
C SER A 187 0.63 15.38 -13.36
N ILE A 188 1.61 14.54 -13.74
CA ILE A 188 1.73 13.15 -13.29
C ILE A 188 1.75 13.05 -11.76
N GLN A 189 0.79 12.33 -11.19
CA GLN A 189 0.73 12.05 -9.76
C GLN A 189 1.03 10.58 -9.46
N ASN A 190 0.43 9.64 -10.17
CA ASN A 190 0.53 8.20 -9.89
C ASN A 190 0.91 7.40 -11.14
N LEU A 191 1.09 6.09 -11.00
CA LEU A 191 1.47 5.21 -12.12
C LEU A 191 0.39 5.14 -13.21
N SER A 192 -0.89 5.29 -12.88
CA SER A 192 -1.96 5.33 -13.90
C SER A 192 -1.88 6.58 -14.79
N ASP A 193 -1.38 7.70 -14.26
CA ASP A 193 -1.10 8.88 -15.09
C ASP A 193 0.06 8.60 -16.06
N VAL A 194 1.07 7.80 -15.64
CA VAL A 194 2.17 7.36 -16.51
C VAL A 194 1.67 6.44 -17.61
N ASP A 195 0.79 5.49 -17.29
CA ASP A 195 0.16 4.62 -18.28
C ASP A 195 -0.59 5.45 -19.34
N LYS A 196 -1.35 6.45 -18.88
CA LYS A 196 -2.07 7.38 -19.76
C LYS A 196 -1.11 8.15 -20.67
N LEU A 197 -0.02 8.68 -20.12
CA LEU A 197 1.00 9.40 -20.89
C LEU A 197 1.56 8.51 -22.01
N VAL A 198 1.92 7.26 -21.72
CA VAL A 198 2.44 6.31 -22.72
C VAL A 198 1.40 5.98 -23.80
N LEU A 199 0.13 5.82 -23.40
CA LEU A 199 -0.96 5.49 -24.33
C LEU A 199 -1.33 6.65 -25.26
N GLU A 200 -1.24 7.88 -24.77
CA GLU A 200 -1.60 9.10 -25.52
C GLU A 200 -0.42 9.68 -26.31
N HIS A 201 0.81 9.50 -25.82
CA HIS A 201 2.04 10.08 -26.38
C HIS A 201 3.09 9.01 -26.64
N SER A 202 2.99 8.35 -27.80
CA SER A 202 3.92 7.27 -28.18
C SER A 202 5.38 7.71 -28.26
N GLU A 203 5.64 9.00 -28.53
CA GLU A 203 6.97 9.60 -28.55
C GLU A 203 7.70 9.51 -27.19
N HIS A 204 6.97 9.25 -26.10
CA HIS A 204 7.55 9.10 -24.77
C HIS A 204 7.69 7.64 -24.32
N ASP A 205 7.18 6.67 -25.08
CA ASP A 205 7.13 5.26 -24.67
C ASP A 205 8.52 4.70 -24.35
N GLU A 206 9.51 4.91 -25.23
CA GLU A 206 10.88 4.44 -25.00
C GLU A 206 11.51 5.09 -23.76
N THR A 207 11.31 6.40 -23.57
CA THR A 207 11.83 7.11 -22.40
C THR A 207 11.20 6.61 -21.11
N ILE A 208 9.88 6.40 -21.09
CA ILE A 208 9.19 5.86 -19.92
C ILE A 208 9.61 4.41 -19.65
N MET A 209 9.75 3.59 -20.69
CA MET A 209 10.24 2.22 -20.56
C MET A 209 11.61 2.20 -19.87
N GLN A 210 12.52 3.09 -20.29
CA GLN A 210 13.84 3.20 -19.71
C GLN A 210 13.80 3.56 -18.22
N LEU A 211 12.89 4.46 -17.80
CA LEU A 211 12.70 4.76 -16.38
C LEU A 211 12.28 3.52 -15.57
N TYR A 212 11.41 2.66 -16.14
CA TYR A 212 11.06 1.40 -15.49
C TYR A 212 12.25 0.45 -15.37
N VAL A 213 13.08 0.33 -16.42
CA VAL A 213 14.29 -0.51 -16.40
C VAL A 213 15.29 -0.01 -15.36
N GLU A 214 15.66 1.28 -15.43
CA GLU A 214 16.66 1.88 -14.54
C GLU A 214 16.25 1.88 -13.08
N SER A 215 14.95 2.03 -12.82
CA SER A 215 14.40 1.96 -11.47
C SER A 215 14.49 0.57 -10.83
N GLY A 216 14.66 -0.49 -11.62
CA GLY A 216 14.61 -1.88 -11.14
C GLY A 216 13.20 -2.36 -10.77
N TYR A 217 12.14 -1.62 -11.12
CA TYR A 217 10.75 -1.93 -10.77
C TYR A 217 10.36 -3.38 -11.11
N PHE A 218 10.74 -3.87 -12.30
CA PHE A 218 10.46 -5.23 -12.76
C PHE A 218 11.24 -6.33 -12.02
N HIS A 219 12.10 -5.97 -11.08
CA HIS A 219 12.96 -6.91 -10.34
C HIS A 219 12.74 -6.89 -8.83
N VAL A 220 11.94 -5.95 -8.29
CA VAL A 220 11.66 -5.85 -6.85
C VAL A 220 11.10 -7.16 -6.28
N TRP A 221 10.28 -7.89 -7.04
CA TRP A 221 9.69 -9.17 -6.63
C TRP A 221 10.72 -10.27 -6.33
N LYS A 222 11.90 -10.22 -6.97
CA LYS A 222 12.95 -11.23 -6.79
C LYS A 222 13.50 -11.21 -5.35
N ILE A 223 13.45 -10.05 -4.71
CA ILE A 223 13.90 -9.86 -3.33
C ILE A 223 13.06 -10.71 -2.39
N ASP A 224 11.73 -10.79 -2.60
CA ASP A 224 10.89 -11.66 -1.78
C ASP A 224 11.21 -13.14 -2.01
N HIS A 225 11.57 -13.55 -3.24
CA HIS A 225 12.03 -14.92 -3.50
C HIS A 225 13.37 -15.22 -2.83
N GLU A 226 14.28 -14.25 -2.77
CA GLU A 226 15.57 -14.41 -2.10
C GLU A 226 15.43 -14.49 -0.58
N ILE A 227 14.55 -13.67 0.00
CA ILE A 227 14.29 -13.64 1.44
C ILE A 227 13.48 -14.87 1.88
N ASN A 228 12.44 -15.21 1.11
CA ASN A 228 11.45 -16.24 1.46
C ASN A 228 11.33 -17.31 0.36
N PRO A 229 12.41 -18.03 0.02
CA PRO A 229 12.37 -19.02 -1.07
C PRO A 229 11.37 -20.14 -0.79
N TRP A 230 11.14 -20.46 0.48
CA TRP A 230 10.18 -21.48 0.92
C TRP A 230 8.72 -21.13 0.63
N HIS A 231 8.37 -19.87 0.38
CA HIS A 231 7.03 -19.50 -0.09
C HIS A 231 6.74 -20.06 -1.49
N TYR A 232 7.78 -20.33 -2.28
CA TYR A 232 7.69 -20.64 -3.71
C TYR A 232 8.20 -22.05 -4.06
N ASP A 233 8.73 -22.79 -3.08
CA ASP A 233 9.24 -24.15 -3.25
C ASP A 233 8.67 -25.08 -2.16
N ALA A 234 7.90 -26.07 -2.59
CA ALA A 234 7.22 -27.00 -1.68
C ALA A 234 8.17 -27.82 -0.80
N LYS A 235 9.38 -28.16 -1.28
CA LYS A 235 10.36 -28.91 -0.47
C LYS A 235 10.95 -28.02 0.60
N LEU A 236 11.25 -26.77 0.27
CA LEU A 236 11.74 -25.81 1.26
C LEU A 236 10.68 -25.50 2.32
N MET A 237 9.40 -25.37 1.91
CA MET A 237 8.29 -25.23 2.87
C MET A 237 8.19 -26.44 3.79
N GLU A 238 8.29 -27.65 3.24
CA GLU A 238 8.26 -28.89 4.01
C GLU A 238 9.38 -28.95 5.06
N ASP A 239 10.61 -28.65 4.66
CA ASP A 239 11.77 -28.67 5.55
C ASP A 239 11.70 -27.57 6.62
N LEU A 240 11.04 -26.44 6.33
CA LEU A 240 10.73 -25.42 7.34
C LEU A 240 9.61 -25.88 8.28
N GLY A 241 8.52 -26.43 7.74
CA GLY A 241 7.36 -26.89 8.49
C GLY A 241 7.69 -27.99 9.51
N ARG A 242 8.69 -28.84 9.23
CA ARG A 242 9.20 -29.80 10.23
C ARG A 242 9.86 -29.14 11.44
N ARG A 243 10.42 -27.94 11.28
CA ARG A 243 11.12 -27.19 12.34
C ARG A 243 10.22 -26.15 13.02
N GLN A 244 9.30 -25.57 12.26
CA GLN A 244 8.42 -24.47 12.65
C GLN A 244 6.98 -24.71 12.12
N PRO A 245 6.29 -25.76 12.61
CA PRO A 245 5.00 -26.17 12.05
C PRO A 245 3.91 -25.11 12.21
N ASP A 246 3.88 -24.43 13.36
CA ASP A 246 2.85 -23.42 13.66
C ASP A 246 3.03 -22.16 12.80
N ASP A 247 4.28 -21.72 12.60
CA ASP A 247 4.59 -20.55 11.76
C ASP A 247 4.24 -20.80 10.29
N VAL A 248 4.59 -21.99 9.78
CA VAL A 248 4.27 -22.38 8.39
C VAL A 248 2.76 -22.54 8.21
N ARG A 249 2.06 -23.13 9.19
CA ARG A 249 0.59 -23.22 9.16
C ARG A 249 -0.04 -21.84 9.13
N TRP A 250 0.36 -20.94 10.02
CA TRP A 250 -0.13 -19.56 10.05
C TRP A 250 0.10 -18.85 8.72
N TYR A 251 1.28 -19.00 8.12
CA TYR A 251 1.58 -18.44 6.80
C TYR A 251 0.65 -19.01 5.72
N CYS A 252 0.44 -20.32 5.70
CA CYS A 252 -0.39 -20.97 4.69
C CYS A 252 -1.86 -20.52 4.80
N GLU A 253 -2.40 -20.51 6.01
CA GLU A 253 -3.77 -20.03 6.29
C GLU A 253 -3.93 -18.55 5.92
N SER A 254 -2.95 -17.72 6.30
CA SER A 254 -2.94 -16.30 5.96
C SER A 254 -2.85 -16.08 4.45
N THR A 255 -2.01 -16.84 3.75
CA THR A 255 -1.83 -16.74 2.29
C THR A 255 -3.12 -17.12 1.57
N LEU A 256 -3.83 -18.16 2.00
CA LEU A 256 -5.13 -18.55 1.43
C LEU A 256 -6.24 -17.53 1.74
N ALA A 257 -6.10 -16.75 2.81
CA ALA A 257 -7.02 -15.66 3.13
C ALA A 257 -6.80 -14.37 2.31
N GLU A 258 -5.62 -14.19 1.68
CA GLU A 258 -5.28 -13.00 0.88
C GLU A 258 -6.12 -12.87 -0.41
N GLY A 259 -6.67 -13.99 -0.92
CA GLY A 259 -7.62 -13.94 -2.03
C GLY A 259 -7.52 -15.10 -3.01
N SER A 260 -8.12 -14.89 -4.18
CA SER A 260 -8.28 -15.92 -5.21
C SER A 260 -7.08 -15.97 -6.17
N ARG A 261 -6.79 -17.19 -6.64
CA ARG A 261 -5.86 -17.45 -7.76
C ARG A 261 -6.20 -16.64 -9.02
N THR A 262 -7.49 -16.48 -9.30
CA THR A 262 -8.00 -15.94 -10.56
C THR A 262 -8.58 -14.53 -10.43
N ASP A 263 -8.79 -14.07 -9.20
CA ASP A 263 -9.36 -12.77 -8.88
C ASP A 263 -8.53 -12.07 -7.81
N ASN A 264 -7.40 -11.52 -8.25
CA ASN A 264 -6.49 -10.72 -7.44
C ASN A 264 -5.94 -9.55 -8.26
N ARG A 265 -5.21 -8.65 -7.58
CA ARG A 265 -4.67 -7.43 -8.17
C ARG A 265 -3.71 -7.67 -9.34
N TYR A 266 -2.90 -8.74 -9.30
CA TYR A 266 -1.94 -9.02 -10.35
C TYR A 266 -2.65 -9.48 -11.63
N VAL A 267 -3.64 -10.37 -11.49
CA VAL A 267 -4.50 -10.78 -12.61
C VAL A 267 -5.28 -9.59 -13.18
N THR A 268 -5.82 -8.73 -12.31
CA THR A 268 -6.57 -7.53 -12.74
C THR A 268 -5.67 -6.58 -13.53
N ASN A 269 -4.47 -6.28 -13.03
CA ASN A 269 -3.50 -5.43 -13.72
C ASN A 269 -3.06 -6.06 -15.04
N ALA A 270 -2.74 -7.35 -15.08
CA ALA A 270 -2.37 -8.06 -16.30
C ALA A 270 -3.46 -7.95 -17.37
N LYS A 271 -4.74 -8.15 -17.01
CA LYS A 271 -5.89 -7.96 -17.92
C LYS A 271 -6.02 -6.51 -18.39
N GLY A 272 -5.81 -5.53 -17.50
CA GLY A 272 -5.83 -4.11 -17.85
C GLY A 272 -4.77 -3.76 -18.90
N TYR A 273 -3.52 -4.18 -18.68
CA TYR A 273 -2.45 -3.95 -19.64
C TYR A 273 -2.62 -4.77 -20.93
N GLN A 274 -3.20 -5.98 -20.87
CA GLN A 274 -3.56 -6.73 -22.06
C GLN A 274 -4.60 -5.99 -22.91
N TYR A 275 -5.62 -5.41 -22.26
CA TYR A 275 -6.59 -4.58 -22.95
C TYR A 275 -5.92 -3.36 -23.59
N TYR A 276 -5.11 -2.61 -22.84
CA TYR A 276 -4.34 -1.48 -23.37
C TYR A 276 -3.45 -1.87 -24.55
N GLN A 277 -2.75 -3.00 -24.46
CA GLN A 277 -1.90 -3.51 -25.53
C GLN A 277 -2.72 -3.86 -26.78
N SER A 278 -3.94 -4.37 -26.62
CA SER A 278 -4.82 -4.72 -27.76
C SER A 278 -5.33 -3.50 -28.52
N ILE A 279 -5.51 -2.36 -27.85
CA ILE A 279 -6.06 -1.13 -28.46
C ILE A 279 -4.96 -0.16 -28.91
N ARG A 280 -3.84 -0.10 -28.18
CA ARG A 280 -2.72 0.82 -28.42
C ARG A 280 -1.41 0.13 -28.01
N PRO A 281 -0.83 -0.70 -28.88
CA PRO A 281 0.42 -1.38 -28.60
C PRO A 281 1.55 -0.42 -28.21
N ARG A 282 2.20 -0.66 -27.07
CA ARG A 282 3.35 0.10 -26.56
C ARG A 282 4.35 -0.86 -25.94
N GLN A 283 5.63 -0.53 -26.01
CA GLN A 283 6.68 -1.33 -25.39
C GLN A 283 6.53 -1.35 -23.87
N THR A 284 6.30 -0.19 -23.25
CA THR A 284 6.07 -0.10 -21.79
C THR A 284 4.87 -0.94 -21.36
N ILE A 285 3.75 -0.85 -22.08
CA ILE A 285 2.51 -1.58 -21.76
C ILE A 285 2.69 -3.09 -21.91
N MET A 286 3.38 -3.54 -22.97
CA MET A 286 3.74 -4.95 -23.14
C MET A 286 4.58 -5.47 -21.96
N MET A 287 5.57 -4.68 -21.52
CA MET A 287 6.44 -5.06 -20.41
C MET A 287 5.70 -5.11 -19.08
N LEU A 288 4.81 -4.16 -18.81
CA LEU A 288 3.93 -4.19 -17.63
C LEU A 288 2.96 -5.38 -17.69
N MET A 289 2.38 -5.69 -18.85
CA MET A 289 1.52 -6.87 -19.04
C MET A 289 2.27 -8.15 -18.67
N THR A 290 3.44 -8.40 -19.27
CA THR A 290 4.25 -9.58 -19.00
C THR A 290 4.67 -9.66 -17.53
N PHE A 291 5.05 -8.52 -16.95
CA PHE A 291 5.42 -8.45 -15.54
C PHE A 291 4.26 -8.85 -14.61
N TYR A 292 3.06 -8.29 -14.81
CA TYR A 292 1.91 -8.62 -13.97
C TYR A 292 1.38 -10.05 -14.21
N GLN A 293 1.55 -10.61 -15.41
CA GLN A 293 1.29 -12.03 -15.67
C GLN A 293 2.20 -12.92 -14.83
N MET A 294 3.51 -12.66 -14.84
CA MET A 294 4.47 -13.38 -14.00
C MET A 294 4.17 -13.22 -12.49
N LEU A 295 3.78 -12.03 -12.02
CA LEU A 295 3.36 -11.86 -10.63
C LEU A 295 2.10 -12.65 -10.27
N ALA A 296 1.15 -12.77 -11.21
CA ALA A 296 -0.04 -13.58 -11.02
C ALA A 296 0.29 -15.08 -10.94
N GLU A 297 1.19 -15.57 -11.79
CA GLU A 297 1.70 -16.94 -11.74
C GLU A 297 2.41 -17.24 -10.41
N ASN A 298 3.29 -16.34 -9.97
CA ASN A 298 3.97 -16.47 -8.68
C ASN A 298 2.99 -16.54 -7.50
N HIS A 299 1.94 -15.72 -7.52
CA HIS A 299 0.91 -15.74 -6.49
C HIS A 299 0.08 -17.03 -6.52
N ALA A 300 -0.30 -17.52 -7.71
CA ALA A 300 -0.98 -18.80 -7.85
C ALA A 300 -0.14 -19.96 -7.32
N ASN A 301 1.15 -20.00 -7.64
CA ASN A 301 2.09 -21.00 -7.13
C ASN A 301 2.18 -20.97 -5.59
N ARG A 302 2.24 -19.79 -4.97
CA ARG A 302 2.22 -19.65 -3.50
C ARG A 302 0.96 -20.26 -2.88
N LEU A 303 -0.20 -20.01 -3.49
CA LEU A 303 -1.47 -20.56 -3.03
C LEU A 303 -1.51 -22.09 -3.17
N ASP A 304 -1.04 -22.63 -4.30
CA ASP A 304 -0.97 -24.08 -4.53
C ASP A 304 -0.08 -24.78 -3.51
N ILE A 305 1.09 -24.22 -3.22
CA ILE A 305 2.02 -24.77 -2.23
C ILE A 305 1.43 -24.70 -0.81
N ALA A 306 0.82 -23.58 -0.44
CA ALA A 306 0.19 -23.42 0.87
C ALA A 306 -0.97 -24.40 1.09
N GLU A 307 -1.84 -24.57 0.09
CA GLU A 307 -2.99 -25.49 0.15
C GLU A 307 -2.55 -26.95 0.22
N ASP A 308 -1.55 -27.35 -0.59
CA ASP A 308 -0.97 -28.69 -0.55
C ASP A 308 -0.32 -29.00 0.80
N TRP A 309 0.42 -28.03 1.36
CA TRP A 309 1.07 -28.21 2.66
C TRP A 309 0.04 -28.44 3.77
N LEU A 310 -1.02 -27.62 3.84
CA LEU A 310 -2.10 -27.77 4.83
C LEU A 310 -2.87 -29.09 4.65
N THR A 311 -3.07 -29.53 3.42
CA THR A 311 -3.74 -30.82 3.14
C THR A 311 -2.94 -32.00 3.68
N ARG A 312 -1.60 -31.94 3.61
CA ARG A 312 -0.71 -32.98 4.13
C ARG A 312 -0.49 -32.87 5.65
N HIS A 313 -0.77 -31.72 6.25
CA HIS A 313 -0.60 -31.43 7.67
C HIS A 313 -1.91 -30.87 8.26
N PRO A 314 -2.94 -31.71 8.46
CA PRO A 314 -4.24 -31.27 8.98
C PRO A 314 -4.15 -30.64 10.37
#